data_AF-A0A023UIH5-F1
#
_entry.id   AF-A0A023UIH5-F1
#
_cell.length_a   1.000
_cell.length_b   1.000
_cell.length_c   1.000
_cell.angle_alpha   90.00
_cell.angle_beta   90.00
_cell.angle_gamma   90.00
#
_symmetry.space_group_name_H-M   'P 1'
#
loop_
_entity.id
_entity.type
_entity.pdbx_description
1 polymer ?
#
loop_
_entity_poly.entity_id
_entity_poly.type
_entity_poly.pdbx_seq_one_letter_code
_entity_poly.pdbx_strand_id
1 'polypeptide(L)' 'VRTCHYPNDSRWYDLCDRYGLYLIDETNLETHGTWRNGQHGEEWDNVPGSKPCWTEAVLDRARSMYERDKNHPSIIIW' A
#
# COMPACT_ATOMS: atom_id res chain seq x y z
N VAL A 1 -1.74 -4.13 -13.96
CA VAL A 1 -1.30 -5.06 -12.90
C VAL A 1 -1.45 -4.37 -11.57
N ARG A 2 -1.73 -5.11 -10.49
CA ARG A 2 -1.78 -4.59 -9.11
C ARG A 2 -0.73 -5.34 -8.30
N THR A 3 0.12 -4.64 -7.56
CA THR A 3 1.13 -5.26 -6.69
C THR A 3 0.50 -5.72 -5.38
N CYS A 4 -0.48 -6.64 -5.45
CA CYS A 4 -1.19 -7.12 -4.28
C CYS A 4 -0.25 -7.94 -3.36
N HIS A 5 0.01 -7.56 -2.11
CA HIS A 5 -0.44 -6.36 -1.36
C HIS A 5 0.77 -5.60 -0.80
N TYR A 6 1.78 -5.38 -1.64
CA TYR A 6 3.04 -4.73 -1.29
C TYR A 6 3.85 -4.35 -2.55
N PRO A 7 4.77 -3.38 -2.44
CA PRO A 7 5.67 -3.03 -3.53
C PRO A 7 6.63 -4.19 -3.85
N ASN A 8 6.93 -4.40 -5.13
CA ASN A 8 7.79 -5.49 -5.61
C ASN A 8 9.28 -5.08 -5.67
N ASP A 9 10.13 -5.98 -6.17
CA ASP A 9 11.49 -5.68 -6.59
C ASP A 9 11.51 -4.53 -7.62
N SER A 10 12.43 -3.57 -7.49
CA SER A 10 12.50 -2.38 -8.36
C SER A 10 12.58 -2.72 -9.85
N ARG A 11 13.14 -3.88 -10.23
CA ARG A 11 13.18 -4.35 -11.62
C ARG A 11 11.78 -4.55 -12.21
N TRP A 12 10.77 -4.86 -11.40
CA TRP A 12 9.39 -5.03 -11.87
C TRP A 12 8.84 -3.75 -12.52
N TYR A 13 9.16 -2.60 -11.95
CA TYR A 13 8.67 -1.30 -12.38
C TYR A 13 9.34 -0.86 -13.69
N ASP A 14 10.66 -1.09 -13.82
CA ASP A 14 11.39 -0.90 -15.08
C ASP A 14 10.79 -1.72 -16.23
N LEU A 15 10.35 -2.95 -15.93
CA LEU A 15 9.72 -3.82 -16.92
C LEU A 15 8.32 -3.30 -17.28
N CYS A 16 7.53 -2.85 -16.30
CA CYS A 16 6.22 -2.26 -16.56
C CYS A 16 6.31 -1.01 -17.45
N ASP A 17 7.30 -0.13 -17.20
CA ASP A 17 7.58 1.03 -18.05
C ASP A 17 7.96 0.61 -19.48
N ARG A 18 8.86 -0.37 -19.61
CA ARG A 18 9.35 -0.84 -20.92
C ARG A 18 8.27 -1.50 -21.77
N TYR A 19 7.39 -2.28 -21.15
CA TYR A 19 6.38 -3.07 -21.86
C TYR A 19 5.01 -2.38 -21.93
N GLY A 20 4.85 -1.21 -21.29
CA GLY A 20 3.61 -0.43 -21.35
C GLY A 20 2.47 -1.08 -20.57
N LEU A 21 2.70 -1.37 -19.28
CA LEU A 21 1.66 -1.90 -18.39
C LEU A 21 1.17 -0.83 -17.44
N TYR A 22 -0.14 -0.63 -17.34
CA TYR A 22 -0.72 0.16 -16.26
C TYR A 22 -0.58 -0.56 -14.93
N LEU A 23 0.03 0.09 -13.96
CA LEU A 23 0.37 -0.46 -12.65
C LEU A 23 -0.37 0.30 -11.53
N ILE A 24 -0.95 -0.47 -10.62
CA ILE A 24 -1.34 -0.02 -9.28
C ILE A 24 -0.23 -0.48 -8.35
N ASP A 25 0.50 0.47 -7.75
CA ASP A 25 1.54 0.14 -6.78
C ASP A 25 1.00 0.28 -5.36
N GLU A 26 0.82 -0.84 -4.68
CA GLU A 26 0.09 -0.91 -3.43
C GLU A 26 1.02 -0.92 -2.21
N THR A 27 0.69 -0.05 -1.25
CA THR A 27 1.43 0.05 0.01
C THR A 27 1.38 -1.27 0.76
N ASN A 28 2.52 -1.71 1.30
CA ASN A 28 2.60 -2.89 2.18
C ASN A 28 1.87 -2.62 3.50
N LEU A 29 0.54 -2.67 3.52
CA LEU A 29 -0.27 -2.40 4.70
C LEU A 29 -1.59 -3.18 4.64
N GLU A 30 -1.69 -4.23 5.42
CA GLU A 30 -2.93 -5.00 5.56
C GLU A 30 -3.15 -5.36 7.03
N THR A 31 -4.38 -5.16 7.51
CA THR A 31 -4.74 -5.41 8.91
C THR A 31 -5.98 -6.28 9.07
N HIS A 32 -6.40 -6.94 7.99
CA HIS A 32 -7.63 -7.72 7.90
C HIS A 32 -7.81 -8.68 9.09
N GLY A 33 -6.75 -9.35 9.55
CA GLY A 33 -6.81 -10.28 10.68
C GLY A 33 -7.28 -9.67 12.01
N THR A 34 -7.34 -8.35 12.14
CA THR A 34 -7.86 -7.65 13.32
C THR A 34 -9.32 -7.21 13.20
N TRP A 35 -9.93 -7.38 12.03
CA TRP A 35 -11.32 -7.02 11.75
C TRP A 35 -12.25 -8.23 11.86
N ARG A 36 -13.53 -7.97 12.18
CA ARG A 36 -14.58 -8.99 12.28
C ARG A 36 -15.78 -8.65 11.38
N ASN A 37 -16.48 -9.67 10.90
CA ASN A 37 -17.69 -9.47 10.10
C ASN A 37 -18.78 -8.76 10.92
N GLY A 38 -19.40 -7.72 10.35
CA GLY A 38 -20.41 -6.91 11.03
C GLY A 38 -19.85 -5.86 11.99
N GLN A 39 -18.55 -5.60 11.93
CA GLN A 39 -17.92 -4.52 12.70
C GLN A 39 -18.39 -3.15 12.19
N HIS A 40 -18.89 -2.33 13.11
CA HIS A 40 -19.32 -0.95 12.87
C HIS A 40 -18.69 -0.03 13.93
N GLY A 41 -18.26 1.17 13.51
CA GLY A 41 -17.67 2.17 14.41
C GLY A 41 -16.19 1.95 14.76
N GLU A 42 -15.65 2.85 15.59
CA GLU A 42 -14.24 2.90 16.02
C GLU A 42 -13.95 2.04 17.26
N GLU A 43 -14.94 1.32 17.80
CA GLU A 43 -14.95 0.78 19.17
C GLU A 43 -14.27 -0.58 19.36
N TRP A 44 -13.28 -0.95 18.54
CA TRP A 44 -12.70 -2.31 18.57
C TRP A 44 -11.16 -2.32 18.67
N ASP A 45 -10.61 -3.48 19.02
CA ASP A 45 -9.16 -3.73 19.06
C ASP A 45 -8.51 -3.81 17.66
N ASN A 46 -9.23 -3.46 16.60
CA ASN A 46 -8.68 -3.42 15.25
C ASN A 46 -7.55 -2.39 15.12
N VAL A 47 -6.62 -2.65 14.21
CA VAL A 47 -5.53 -1.74 13.89
C VAL A 47 -5.58 -1.39 12.39
N PRO A 48 -5.07 -0.22 11.97
CA PRO A 48 -4.65 0.89 12.81
C PRO A 48 -5.83 1.61 13.49
N GLY A 49 -7.06 1.46 12.98
CA GLY A 49 -8.29 1.91 13.66
C GLY A 49 -8.29 3.39 14.08
N SER A 50 -7.67 4.27 13.29
CA SER A 50 -7.44 5.69 13.63
C SER A 50 -6.67 5.95 14.94
N LYS A 51 -6.04 4.92 15.52
CA LYS A 51 -5.28 5.04 16.78
C LYS A 51 -3.97 5.80 16.50
N PRO A 52 -3.69 6.92 17.21
CA PRO A 52 -2.53 7.76 16.94
C PRO A 52 -1.17 7.04 17.02
N CYS A 53 -1.06 5.98 17.81
CA CYS A 53 0.17 5.19 17.94
C CYS A 53 0.59 4.48 16.65
N TRP A 54 -0.33 4.30 15.68
CA TRP A 54 -0.03 3.68 14.39
C TRP A 54 0.25 4.69 13.27
N THR A 55 -0.01 5.98 13.48
CA THR A 55 0.09 7.02 12.44
C THR A 55 1.46 7.00 11.75
N GLU A 56 2.54 7.05 12.51
CA GLU A 56 3.89 7.09 11.93
C GLU A 56 4.23 5.81 11.16
N ALA A 57 3.81 4.65 11.64
CA ALA A 57 4.05 3.38 10.95
C ALA A 57 3.27 3.26 9.62
N VAL A 58 2.05 3.80 9.57
CA VAL A 58 1.24 3.84 8.34
C VAL A 58 1.84 4.84 7.34
N LEU A 59 2.22 6.03 7.81
CA LEU A 59 2.82 7.06 6.97
C LEU A 59 4.19 6.64 6.42
N ASP A 60 5.00 5.94 7.21
CA ASP A 60 6.30 5.44 6.79
C ASP A 60 6.17 4.44 5.63
N ARG A 61 5.20 3.51 5.70
CA ARG A 61 4.94 2.54 4.63
C ARG A 61 4.50 3.22 3.33
N ALA A 62 3.58 4.18 3.43
CA ALA A 62 3.13 4.96 2.26
C ALA A 62 4.26 5.80 1.66
N ARG A 63 5.06 6.48 2.50
CA ARG A 63 6.19 7.30 2.06
C ARG A 63 7.29 6.45 1.43
N SER A 64 7.62 5.30 2.01
CA SER A 64 8.67 4.40 1.51
C SER A 64 8.36 3.87 0.11
N MET A 65 7.11 3.47 -0.15
CA MET A 65 6.66 3.08 -1.49
C MET A 65 6.74 4.26 -2.47
N TYR A 66 6.08 5.37 -2.12
CA TYR A 66 5.97 6.52 -3.02
C TYR A 66 7.35 7.09 -3.38
N GLU A 67 8.22 7.34 -2.39
CA GLU A 67 9.53 7.95 -2.63
C GLU A 67 10.45 7.07 -3.47
N ARG A 68 10.32 5.74 -3.37
CA ARG A 68 11.09 4.78 -4.16
C ARG A 68 10.66 4.77 -5.62
N ASP A 69 9.35 4.75 -5.89
CA ASP A 69 8.82 4.36 -7.20
C ASP A 69 8.19 5.51 -8.01
N LYS A 70 8.06 6.73 -7.45
CA LYS A 70 7.35 7.89 -8.06
C LYS A 70 7.77 8.33 -9.46
N ASN A 71 8.89 7.84 -9.97
CA ASN A 71 9.42 8.19 -11.29
C ASN A 71 9.02 7.18 -12.39
N HIS A 72 8.28 6.12 -12.06
CA HIS A 72 7.82 5.13 -13.02
C HIS A 72 6.49 5.55 -13.68
N PRO A 73 6.47 5.93 -14.97
CA PRO A 73 5.24 6.33 -15.67
C PRO A 73 4.19 5.22 -15.79
N SER A 74 4.59 3.95 -15.63
CA SER A 74 3.64 2.83 -15.58
C SER A 74 2.70 2.90 -14.37
N ILE A 75 3.10 3.55 -13.28
CA ILE A 75 2.29 3.69 -12.06
C ILE A 75 1.26 4.79 -12.29
N ILE A 76 -0.01 4.39 -12.31
CA ILE A 76 -1.14 5.32 -12.53
C ILE A 76 -2.01 5.48 -11.28
N ILE A 77 -1.87 4.59 -10.29
CA ILE A 77 -2.57 4.61 -9.01
C ILE A 77 -1.60 4.10 -7.94
N TRP A 78 -1.66 4.72 -6.76
CA TRP A 78 -1.02 4.29 -5.53
C TRP A 78 -2.08 3.76 -4.56
#